data_AF-A0A859FIG6-F1
#
_entry.id   AF-A0A859FIG6-F1
#
_cell.length_a   1.000
_cell.length_b   1.000
_cell.length_c   1.000
_cell.angle_alpha   90.00
_cell.angle_beta   90.00
_cell.angle_gamma   90.00
#
_symmetry.space_group_name_H-M   'P 1'
#
loop_
_entity.id
_entity.type
_entity.pdbx_description
1 polymer ?
#
loop_
_entity_poly.entity_id
_entity_poly.type
_entity_poly.pdbx_seq_one_letter_code
_entity_poly.pdbx_strand_id
1 'polypeptide(L)'
;MHVLDHYTINADTMILMPAYDINYESIVYEKHSCYYVRQPAFSLIDAACRMAFATYEGRVQAVKSMLPYEKKTPVLISEIEQLAVFPTHSPQNMECHWVFPQHVLQTLSRHDGQADVVFRDGLTLTVPVSKRTIDNQILRTSHMMQLYAHYQRA
;
A
#
# COMPACT_ATOMS: atom_id res chain seq x y z
N MET A 1 -23.81 3.09 -8.31
CA MET A 1 -22.54 2.89 -7.58
C MET A 1 -22.81 1.88 -6.48
N HIS A 2 -22.13 0.74 -6.49
CA HIS A 2 -22.28 -0.30 -5.46
C HIS A 2 -21.16 -0.10 -4.43
N VAL A 3 -21.52 0.10 -3.17
CA VAL A 3 -20.57 0.25 -2.06
C VAL A 3 -20.45 -1.07 -1.32
N LEU A 4 -19.23 -1.55 -1.13
CA LEU A 4 -18.95 -2.77 -0.40
C LEU A 4 -18.85 -2.50 1.10
N ASP A 5 -19.53 -3.32 1.90
CA ASP A 5 -19.36 -3.29 3.37
C ASP A 5 -18.01 -3.88 3.78
N HIS A 6 -17.50 -4.86 3.01
CA HIS A 6 -16.26 -5.57 3.29
C HIS A 6 -15.41 -5.75 2.03
N TYR A 7 -14.10 -5.63 2.18
CA TYR A 7 -13.13 -5.92 1.13
C TYR A 7 -11.93 -6.71 1.68
N THR A 8 -11.44 -7.68 0.90
CA THR A 8 -10.27 -8.49 1.23
C THR A 8 -9.15 -8.19 0.24
N ILE A 9 -8.03 -7.68 0.76
CA ILE A 9 -6.80 -7.45 -0.01
C ILE A 9 -6.32 -8.78 -0.61
N ASN A 10 -5.91 -8.74 -1.87
CA ASN A 10 -5.50 -9.90 -2.66
C ASN A 10 -4.41 -9.52 -3.68
N ALA A 11 -3.97 -10.49 -4.47
CA ALA A 11 -2.90 -10.37 -5.48
C ALA A 11 -3.14 -9.36 -6.62
N ASP A 12 -4.38 -8.89 -6.79
CA ASP A 12 -4.75 -7.90 -7.81
C ASP A 12 -4.91 -6.49 -7.23
N THR A 13 -4.90 -6.32 -5.91
CA THR A 13 -4.99 -5.01 -5.25
C THR A 13 -3.77 -4.15 -5.55
N MET A 14 -3.98 -3.01 -6.21
CA MET A 14 -2.90 -2.12 -6.66
C MET A 14 -2.67 -0.92 -5.72
N ILE A 15 -3.77 -0.32 -5.23
CA ILE A 15 -3.73 0.82 -4.32
C ILE A 15 -5.04 0.93 -3.52
N LEU A 16 -4.91 1.33 -2.25
CA LEU A 16 -6.01 1.80 -1.41
C LEU A 16 -5.89 3.32 -1.27
N MET A 17 -6.92 4.04 -1.66
CA MET A 17 -7.01 5.50 -1.52
C MET A 17 -8.02 5.84 -0.42
N PRO A 18 -7.74 6.82 0.46
CA PRO A 18 -8.76 7.34 1.35
C PRO A 18 -9.85 8.05 0.54
N ALA A 19 -11.08 8.00 1.04
CA ALA A 19 -12.21 8.70 0.44
C ALA A 19 -12.78 9.77 1.38
N TYR A 20 -13.31 10.82 0.78
CA TYR A 20 -14.05 11.88 1.48
C TYR A 20 -15.51 11.85 1.03
N ASP A 21 -16.20 10.74 1.32
CA ASP A 21 -17.62 10.54 1.00
C ASP A 21 -18.40 10.15 2.27
N ILE A 22 -19.71 10.34 2.26
CA ILE A 22 -20.59 9.99 3.39
C ILE A 22 -20.88 8.48 3.48
N ASN A 23 -20.71 7.74 2.37
CA ASN A 23 -21.11 6.35 2.26
C ASN A 23 -19.92 5.38 2.33
N TYR A 24 -18.72 5.82 1.99
CA TYR A 24 -17.52 5.00 1.91
C TYR A 24 -16.28 5.76 2.37
N GLU A 25 -15.33 5.05 2.97
CA GLU A 25 -14.12 5.63 3.59
C GLU A 25 -12.84 5.33 2.78
N SER A 26 -12.91 4.38 1.84
CA SER A 26 -11.80 4.11 0.92
C SER A 26 -12.26 3.73 -0.48
N ILE A 27 -11.36 3.90 -1.43
CA ILE A 27 -11.48 3.42 -2.80
C ILE A 27 -10.34 2.44 -3.05
N VAL A 28 -10.68 1.24 -3.50
CA VAL A 28 -9.72 0.20 -3.82
C VAL A 28 -9.65 0.03 -5.33
N TYR A 29 -8.45 0.11 -5.87
CA TYR A 29 -8.19 -0.22 -7.26
C TYR A 29 -7.52 -1.59 -7.33
N GLU A 30 -8.17 -2.52 -8.02
CA GLU A 30 -7.60 -3.78 -8.49
C GLU A 30 -7.21 -3.65 -9.96
N LYS A 31 -6.50 -4.65 -10.50
CA LYS A 31 -6.31 -4.77 -11.94
C LYS A 31 -7.67 -4.74 -12.65
N HIS A 32 -7.90 -3.70 -13.45
CA HIS A 32 -9.12 -3.51 -14.24
C HIS A 32 -10.43 -3.32 -13.46
N SER A 33 -10.41 -3.20 -12.12
CA SER A 33 -11.61 -3.04 -11.29
C SER A 33 -11.42 -1.97 -10.22
N CYS A 34 -12.51 -1.35 -9.80
CA CYS A 34 -12.52 -0.33 -8.76
C CYS A 34 -13.72 -0.55 -7.83
N TYR A 35 -13.46 -0.46 -6.52
CA TYR A 35 -14.46 -0.69 -5.47
C TYR A 35 -14.48 0.45 -4.48
N TYR A 36 -15.69 0.87 -4.11
CA TYR A 36 -15.93 1.83 -3.03
C TYR A 36 -16.24 1.04 -1.77
N VAL A 37 -15.50 1.27 -0.68
CA VAL A 37 -15.55 0.41 0.51
C VAL A 37 -15.82 1.24 1.76
N ARG A 38 -16.76 0.76 2.60
CA ARG A 38 -17.13 1.43 3.86
C ARG A 38 -16.00 1.47 4.89
N GLN A 39 -15.03 0.57 4.79
CA GLN A 39 -13.92 0.47 5.72
C GLN A 39 -12.81 1.49 5.36
N PRO A 40 -12.16 2.10 6.36
CA PRO A 40 -10.97 2.92 6.14
C PRO A 40 -9.82 2.11 5.53
N ALA A 41 -8.99 2.77 4.71
CA ALA A 41 -7.86 2.11 4.05
C ALA A 41 -6.90 1.42 5.05
N PHE A 42 -6.63 2.05 6.20
CA PHE A 42 -5.80 1.43 7.25
C PHE A 42 -6.45 0.17 7.85
N SER A 43 -7.77 0.17 8.07
CA SER A 43 -8.50 -0.99 8.58
C SER A 43 -8.43 -2.19 7.63
N LEU A 44 -8.40 -1.95 6.31
CA LEU A 44 -8.21 -3.01 5.31
C LEU A 44 -6.81 -3.63 5.40
N ILE A 45 -5.77 -2.80 5.58
CA ILE A 45 -4.37 -3.26 5.73
C ILE A 45 -4.19 -4.08 7.01
N ASP A 46 -4.72 -3.57 8.11
CA ASP A 46 -4.67 -4.23 9.42
C ASP A 46 -5.47 -5.54 9.43
N ALA A 47 -6.65 -5.57 8.79
CA ALA A 47 -7.40 -6.80 8.57
C ALA A 47 -6.62 -7.82 7.73
N ALA A 48 -5.95 -7.40 6.65
CA ALA A 48 -5.14 -8.29 5.83
C ALA A 48 -3.96 -8.89 6.58
N CYS A 49 -3.30 -8.10 7.45
CA CYS A 49 -2.27 -8.62 8.34
C CYS A 49 -2.83 -9.72 9.27
N ARG A 50 -4.00 -9.47 9.87
CA ARG A 50 -4.68 -10.44 10.77
C ARG A 50 -5.10 -11.71 10.06
N MET A 51 -5.61 -11.62 8.83
CA MET A 51 -5.95 -12.80 8.02
C MET A 51 -4.71 -13.66 7.73
N ALA A 52 -3.53 -13.03 7.62
CA ALA A 52 -2.24 -13.71 7.55
C ALA A 52 -1.63 -14.02 8.95
N PHE A 53 -2.47 -14.16 9.98
CA PHE A 53 -2.09 -14.52 11.36
C PHE A 53 -1.03 -13.62 12.02
N ALA A 54 -1.01 -12.33 11.69
CA ALA A 54 -0.11 -11.36 12.30
C ALA A 54 -0.79 -10.00 12.55
N THR A 55 -0.19 -9.16 13.39
CA THR A 55 -0.66 -7.78 13.57
C THR A 55 0.09 -6.83 12.65
N TYR A 56 -0.56 -5.73 12.26
CA TYR A 56 0.11 -4.64 11.56
C TYR A 56 1.32 -4.14 12.36
N GLU A 57 1.16 -3.92 13.67
CA GLU A 57 2.21 -3.42 14.55
C GLU A 57 3.40 -4.36 14.63
N GLY A 58 3.15 -5.67 14.76
CA GLY A 58 4.20 -6.68 14.83
C GLY A 58 5.02 -6.72 13.53
N ARG A 59 4.34 -6.64 12.37
CA ARG A 59 5.00 -6.57 11.07
C ARG A 59 5.85 -5.31 10.93
N VAL A 60 5.35 -4.15 11.34
CA VAL A 60 6.11 -2.88 11.34
C VAL A 60 7.32 -2.95 12.27
N GLN A 61 7.15 -3.50 13.48
CA GLN A 61 8.23 -3.64 14.46
C GLN A 61 9.35 -4.54 13.93
N ALA A 62 9.02 -5.66 13.30
CA ALA A 62 9.99 -6.55 12.68
C ALA A 62 10.80 -5.86 11.57
N VAL A 63 10.15 -5.04 10.73
CA VAL A 63 10.86 -4.27 9.69
C VAL A 63 11.81 -3.25 10.35
N LYS A 64 11.36 -2.55 11.39
CA LYS A 64 12.18 -1.55 12.10
C LYS A 64 13.36 -2.14 12.86
N SER A 65 13.25 -3.38 13.38
CA SER A 65 14.38 -4.03 14.04
C SER A 65 15.48 -4.45 13.08
N MET A 66 15.16 -4.60 11.79
CA MET A 66 16.07 -5.09 10.75
C MET A 66 16.56 -3.98 9.80
N LEU A 67 15.79 -2.90 9.65
CA LEU A 67 16.02 -1.85 8.66
C LEU A 67 15.83 -0.47 9.29
N PRO A 68 16.57 0.58 8.85
CA PRO A 68 16.54 1.93 9.42
C PRO A 68 15.29 2.73 9.00
N TYR A 69 14.12 2.11 9.07
CA TYR A 69 12.89 2.56 8.45
C TYR A 69 11.86 3.00 9.50
N GLU A 70 12.16 4.10 10.20
CA GLU A 70 11.37 4.54 11.36
C GLU A 70 9.98 5.10 11.03
N LYS A 71 9.84 5.73 9.86
CA LYS A 71 8.59 6.38 9.45
C LYS A 71 8.10 5.79 8.15
N LYS A 72 6.76 5.73 8.02
CA LYS A 72 6.07 5.24 6.83
C LYS A 72 6.65 3.88 6.39
N THR A 73 6.81 3.00 7.37
CA THR A 73 7.50 1.72 7.25
C THR A 73 6.71 0.82 6.29
N PRO A 74 7.37 0.16 5.32
CA PRO A 74 6.69 -0.82 4.49
C PRO A 74 6.21 -2.02 5.32
N VAL A 75 5.19 -2.71 4.83
CA VAL A 75 4.58 -3.86 5.50
C VAL A 75 4.55 -5.02 4.52
N LEU A 76 5.08 -6.17 4.95
CA LEU A 76 4.86 -7.45 4.30
C LEU A 76 3.54 -8.02 4.81
N ILE A 77 2.48 -7.98 4.01
CA ILE A 77 1.13 -8.46 4.37
C ILE A 77 1.09 -9.99 4.34
N SER A 78 1.56 -10.59 3.25
CA SER A 78 1.54 -12.04 3.06
C SER A 78 2.87 -12.52 2.47
N GLU A 79 3.53 -13.40 3.22
CA GLU A 79 4.74 -14.10 2.81
C GLU A 79 4.48 -15.04 1.62
N ILE A 80 3.35 -15.74 1.66
CA ILE A 80 2.95 -16.75 0.68
C ILE A 80 2.67 -16.08 -0.67
N GLU A 81 1.92 -14.99 -0.66
CA GLU A 81 1.54 -14.26 -1.87
C GLU A 81 2.56 -13.17 -2.25
N GLN A 82 3.61 -13.00 -1.45
CA GLN A 82 4.61 -11.94 -1.58
C GLN A 82 3.99 -10.54 -1.67
N LEU A 83 2.89 -10.32 -0.96
CA LEU A 83 2.18 -9.06 -0.91
C LEU A 83 2.87 -8.10 0.04
N ALA A 84 3.56 -7.11 -0.51
CA ALA A 84 4.09 -5.99 0.24
C ALA A 84 3.36 -4.70 -0.11
N VAL A 85 3.33 -3.77 0.83
CA VAL A 85 2.66 -2.48 0.68
C VAL A 85 3.44 -1.40 1.42
N PHE A 86 3.31 -0.16 0.99
CA PHE A 86 3.82 0.99 1.73
C PHE A 86 2.81 2.12 1.84
N PRO A 87 2.84 2.89 2.94
CA PRO A 87 2.03 4.08 3.07
C PRO A 87 2.72 5.31 2.48
N THR A 88 1.94 6.19 1.87
CA THR A 88 2.40 7.51 1.38
C THR A 88 2.57 8.53 2.50
N HIS A 89 1.76 8.41 3.56
CA HIS A 89 1.76 9.23 4.77
C HIS A 89 1.93 8.39 6.04
N SER A 90 1.72 8.97 7.21
CA SER A 90 1.52 8.17 8.41
C SER A 90 0.22 7.35 8.25
N PRO A 91 0.13 6.10 8.71
CA PRO A 91 -1.08 5.27 8.62
C PRO A 91 -2.35 5.96 9.14
N GLN A 92 -2.22 6.82 10.15
CA GLN A 92 -3.32 7.57 10.78
C GLN A 92 -3.65 8.89 10.05
N ASN A 93 -2.91 9.26 9.00
CA ASN A 93 -3.17 10.46 8.23
C ASN A 93 -4.32 10.20 7.24
N MET A 94 -5.27 11.14 7.14
CA MET A 94 -6.45 11.01 6.28
C MET A 94 -6.13 11.01 4.78
N GLU A 95 -4.96 11.50 4.37
CA GLU A 95 -4.45 11.45 2.99
C GLU A 95 -3.53 10.22 2.75
N CYS A 96 -3.50 9.27 3.67
CA CYS A 96 -2.64 8.09 3.55
C CYS A 96 -3.17 7.10 2.52
N HIS A 97 -2.53 7.08 1.37
CA HIS A 97 -2.68 6.05 0.36
C HIS A 97 -1.74 4.87 0.67
N TRP A 98 -2.16 3.66 0.34
CA TRP A 98 -1.36 2.44 0.45
C TRP A 98 -1.12 1.85 -0.92
N VAL A 99 0.14 1.80 -1.36
CA VAL A 99 0.51 1.40 -2.71
C VAL A 99 1.22 0.06 -2.68
N PHE A 100 0.82 -0.84 -3.58
CA PHE A 100 1.43 -2.15 -3.77
C PHE A 100 2.47 -2.07 -4.89
N PRO A 101 3.78 -2.06 -4.58
CA PRO A 101 4.83 -1.76 -5.54
C PRO A 101 4.91 -2.75 -6.71
N GLN A 102 4.46 -4.00 -6.53
CA GLN A 102 4.51 -5.00 -7.60
C GLN A 102 3.65 -4.60 -8.81
N HIS A 103 2.64 -3.75 -8.62
CA HIS A 103 1.76 -3.26 -9.69
C HIS A 103 2.25 -1.95 -10.32
N VAL A 104 3.23 -1.27 -9.74
CA VAL A 104 3.74 0.00 -10.26
C VAL A 104 4.63 -0.24 -11.47
N LEU A 105 4.35 0.45 -12.57
CA LEU A 105 5.18 0.49 -13.77
C LEU A 105 6.20 1.63 -13.71
N GLN A 106 5.74 2.84 -13.39
CA GLN A 106 6.58 4.02 -13.24
C GLN A 106 5.89 5.10 -12.41
N THR A 107 6.66 6.11 -12.01
CA THR A 107 6.17 7.29 -11.31
C THR A 107 6.50 8.54 -12.14
N LEU A 108 5.61 9.52 -12.14
CA LEU A 108 5.80 10.79 -12.86
C LEU A 108 5.62 11.95 -11.88
N SER A 109 6.44 12.99 -12.03
CA SER A 109 6.29 14.22 -11.24
C SER A 109 5.20 15.09 -11.85
N ARG A 110 4.40 15.73 -11.00
CA ARG A 110 3.43 16.76 -11.42
C ARG A 110 3.90 18.16 -10.98
N HIS A 111 3.38 19.18 -11.67
CA HIS A 111 3.72 20.58 -11.37
C HIS A 111 3.21 21.07 -10.01
N ASP A 112 2.14 20.45 -9.47
CA ASP A 112 1.54 20.76 -8.18
C ASP A 112 2.26 20.09 -6.99
N GLY A 113 3.42 19.47 -7.24
CA GLY A 113 4.21 18.77 -6.22
C GLY A 113 3.70 17.37 -5.88
N GLN A 114 2.62 16.91 -6.52
CA GLN A 114 2.10 15.55 -6.41
C GLN A 114 2.81 14.60 -7.38
N ALA A 115 2.43 13.33 -7.36
CA ALA A 115 2.95 12.32 -8.25
C ALA A 115 1.83 11.55 -8.92
N ASP A 116 2.04 11.19 -10.18
CA ASP A 116 1.23 10.19 -10.86
C ASP A 116 1.93 8.83 -10.74
N VAL A 117 1.19 7.84 -10.24
CA VAL A 117 1.60 6.44 -10.20
C VAL A 117 0.97 5.74 -11.39
N VAL A 118 1.80 5.32 -12.34
CA VAL A 118 1.39 4.56 -13.52
C VAL A 118 1.50 3.08 -13.18
N PHE A 119 0.39 2.37 -13.26
CA PHE A 119 0.30 0.93 -13.00
C PHE A 119 0.53 0.12 -14.27
N ARG A 120 0.85 -1.17 -14.10
CA ARG A 120 1.14 -2.10 -15.21
C ARG A 120 -0.05 -2.36 -16.12
N ASP A 121 -1.27 -2.13 -15.65
CA ASP A 121 -2.50 -2.24 -16.44
C ASP A 121 -2.82 -0.97 -17.25
N GLY A 122 -1.94 0.05 -17.19
CA GLY A 122 -2.10 1.33 -17.87
C GLY A 122 -2.89 2.38 -17.06
N LEU A 123 -3.49 2.00 -15.92
CA LEU A 123 -4.15 2.97 -15.05
C LEU A 123 -3.12 3.95 -14.48
N THR A 124 -3.48 5.23 -14.41
CA THR A 124 -2.66 6.26 -13.78
C THR A 124 -3.48 6.93 -12.68
N LEU A 125 -2.95 6.93 -11.45
CA LEU A 125 -3.61 7.57 -10.30
C LEU A 125 -2.66 8.58 -9.65
N THR A 126 -3.21 9.75 -9.32
CA THR A 126 -2.48 10.80 -8.61
C THR A 126 -2.47 10.52 -7.11
N VAL A 127 -1.32 10.70 -6.47
CA VAL A 127 -1.15 10.61 -5.01
C VAL A 127 -0.60 11.92 -4.45
N PRO A 128 -1.05 12.35 -3.24
CA PRO A 128 -0.74 13.67 -2.68
C PRO A 128 0.64 13.73 -2.03
N VAL A 129 1.66 13.20 -2.71
CA VAL A 129 3.08 13.27 -2.31
C VAL A 129 3.97 13.41 -3.54
N SER A 130 5.19 13.91 -3.35
CA SER A 130 6.14 14.04 -4.45
C SER A 130 6.55 12.70 -5.06
N LYS A 131 6.96 12.72 -6.34
CA LYS A 131 7.54 11.55 -7.03
C LYS A 131 8.68 10.93 -6.21
N ARG A 132 9.56 11.78 -5.67
CA ARG A 132 10.68 11.36 -4.81
C ARG A 132 10.20 10.58 -3.59
N THR A 133 9.08 10.96 -2.99
CA THR A 133 8.50 10.25 -1.85
C THR A 133 8.07 8.84 -2.26
N ILE A 134 7.37 8.68 -3.38
CA ILE A 134 6.94 7.37 -3.88
C ILE A 134 8.13 6.50 -4.26
N ASP A 135 9.08 7.03 -5.02
CA ASP A 135 10.28 6.29 -5.44
C ASP A 135 11.05 5.74 -4.24
N ASN A 136 11.25 6.57 -3.21
CA ASN A 136 11.90 6.13 -1.98
C ASN A 136 11.13 5.01 -1.30
N GLN A 137 9.79 5.05 -1.29
CA GLN A 137 9.00 3.98 -0.69
C GLN A 137 9.02 2.69 -1.49
N ILE A 138 9.03 2.77 -2.82
CA ILE A 138 9.22 1.62 -3.70
C ILE A 138 10.58 0.98 -3.42
N LEU A 139 11.66 1.78 -3.34
CA LEU A 139 13.01 1.30 -3.04
C LEU A 139 13.09 0.64 -1.65
N ARG A 140 12.52 1.27 -0.62
CA ARG A 140 12.50 0.72 0.76
C ARG A 140 11.72 -0.58 0.83
N THR A 141 10.59 -0.67 0.16
CA THR A 141 9.76 -1.90 0.12
C THR A 141 10.48 -3.01 -0.64
N SER A 142 11.13 -2.68 -1.76
CA SER A 142 11.93 -3.63 -2.54
C SER A 142 13.11 -4.16 -1.74
N HIS A 143 13.81 -3.30 -0.99
CA HIS A 143 14.90 -3.69 -0.11
C HIS A 143 14.42 -4.61 1.03
N MET A 144 13.29 -4.28 1.65
CA MET A 144 12.65 -5.15 2.66
C MET A 144 12.35 -6.54 2.09
N MET A 145 11.77 -6.62 0.89
CA MET A 145 11.45 -7.88 0.22
C MET A 145 12.70 -8.70 -0.14
N GLN A 146 13.76 -8.04 -0.62
CA GLN A 146 15.04 -8.69 -0.91
C GLN A 146 15.68 -9.26 0.35
N LEU A 147 15.68 -8.51 1.45
CA LEU A 147 16.22 -8.97 2.74
C LEU A 147 15.42 -10.16 3.27
N TYR A 148 14.08 -10.10 3.22
CA TYR A 148 13.22 -11.21 3.59
C TYR A 148 13.55 -12.48 2.77
N ALA A 149 13.62 -12.35 1.45
CA ALA A 149 13.94 -13.47 0.56
C ALA A 149 15.33 -14.07 0.80
N HIS A 150 16.30 -13.26 1.24
CA HIS A 150 17.63 -13.74 1.63
C HIS A 150 17.55 -14.66 2.86
N TYR A 151 16.82 -14.25 3.91
CA TYR A 151 16.69 -15.04 5.14
C TYR A 151 15.84 -16.30 5.01
N GLN A 152 14.92 -16.38 4.04
CA GLN A 152 14.15 -17.61 3.80
C GLN A 152 14.96 -18.70 3.09
N ARG A 153 16.12 -18.37 2.52
CA ARG A 153 17.00 -19.30 1.80
C ARG A 153 18.19 -19.77 2.62
N ALA A 154 18.43 -19.14 3.78
CA ALA A 154 19.52 -19.45 4.70
C ALA A 154 19.06 -20.47 5.75
#